data_AF-A0A0S8G281-F1
#
_entry.id   AF-A0A0S8G281-F1
#
_cell.length_a   1.000
_cell.length_b   1.000
_cell.length_c   1.000
_cell.angle_alpha   90.00
_cell.angle_beta   90.00
_cell.angle_gamma   90.00
#
_symmetry.space_group_name_H-M   'P 1'
#
loop_
_entity.id
_entity.type
_entity.pdbx_description
1 polymer ?
#
loop_
_entity_poly.entity_id
_entity_poly.type
_entity_poly.pdbx_seq_one_letter_code
_entity_poly.pdbx_strand_id
1 'polypeptide(L)'
;EVEGAPKPAPSCVQEVQDGMVVHTDNADARKARRAAIEFLLVNHPLDCPICDAAGQCELQDYAFETGQLRTRNVEPKVVLGRDHLTSSIVYFADRCVLCTRCVRFMDEIAEEPGLQVINRGHKGFIGTMTDELFEHPFSRNIVDVCPVGALVDEGFLFKPRSWDLDQTASICPGCSQGCNVVLGVKENTILRAKPRFNPEVNSYWMCDHGRQAVENWGAGERIEVPLVREGDRLIPVDWSRAIDALVEGLSGRPGGARAIVSAGASNESLYAVRKLMDAVGFEGGSFRVSSGPEHELKGFPSLKLRKERAPNARGAELLGFERAEDVFGAAGDHRGVLVVLEEDLEGAPESFGREAALFVYIGSFLNSTARDAAHIVIPAPTFAEVEGTFTNYEGRVQRFAQALRAPGLTRPLWMSASRVLARLDAGEVIGTAGAAFAALAAEYGEYAGLSYEGIGQNGAMVAGAASSATVAP
;
A
#
# COMPACT_ATOMS: atom_id res chain seq x y z
N GLU A 1 9.28 26.62 -29.78
CA GLU A 1 10.34 27.40 -30.45
C GLU A 1 10.53 28.67 -29.65
N VAL A 2 11.77 29.17 -29.62
CA VAL A 2 12.14 30.36 -28.85
C VAL A 2 12.41 31.44 -29.87
N GLU A 3 11.72 32.57 -29.76
CA GLU A 3 11.79 33.62 -30.77
C GLU A 3 13.25 34.07 -30.97
N GLY A 4 13.67 34.15 -32.24
CA GLY A 4 15.04 34.51 -32.60
C GLY A 4 16.07 33.37 -32.52
N ALA A 5 15.69 32.20 -32.00
CA ALA A 5 16.56 31.02 -32.03
C ALA A 5 16.59 30.39 -33.43
N PRO A 6 17.77 29.94 -33.92
CA PRO A 6 17.89 29.39 -35.28
C PRO A 6 17.23 28.00 -35.46
N LYS A 7 16.85 27.34 -34.36
CA LYS A 7 16.19 26.03 -34.36
C LYS A 7 15.36 25.85 -33.08
N PRO A 8 14.35 24.96 -33.08
CA PRO A 8 13.63 24.59 -31.87
C PRO A 8 14.59 24.07 -30.78
N ALA A 9 14.50 24.65 -29.59
CA ALA A 9 15.24 24.22 -28.41
C ALA A 9 14.44 23.18 -27.59
N PRO A 10 15.11 22.18 -26.99
CA PRO A 10 14.48 21.27 -26.04
C PRO A 10 14.07 22.02 -24.76
N SER A 11 12.77 22.04 -24.46
CA SER A 11 12.23 22.84 -23.35
C SER A 11 12.66 22.35 -21.96
N CYS A 12 12.97 21.07 -21.80
CA CYS A 12 13.34 20.48 -20.50
C CYS A 12 14.73 20.88 -19.99
N VAL A 13 15.59 21.45 -20.83
CA VAL A 13 16.95 21.87 -20.47
C VAL A 13 17.24 23.33 -20.82
N GLN A 14 16.35 23.98 -21.57
CA GLN A 14 16.51 25.38 -21.93
C GLN A 14 16.21 26.27 -20.73
N GLU A 15 17.24 26.94 -20.20
CA GLU A 15 17.07 27.92 -19.14
C GLU A 15 16.27 29.13 -19.63
N VAL A 16 15.34 29.61 -18.78
CA VAL A 16 14.52 30.78 -19.05
C VAL A 16 15.35 32.05 -18.92
N GLN A 17 15.22 32.96 -19.88
CA GLN A 17 15.92 34.24 -19.90
C GLN A 17 14.92 35.40 -19.89
N ASP A 18 15.34 36.56 -19.41
CA ASP A 18 14.51 37.77 -19.44
C ASP A 18 14.17 38.15 -20.89
N GLY A 19 12.91 38.53 -21.12
CA GLY A 19 12.40 38.82 -22.47
C GLY A 19 12.25 37.62 -23.40
N MET A 20 12.48 36.38 -22.93
CA MET A 20 12.33 35.18 -23.75
C MET A 20 10.87 34.93 -24.15
N VAL A 21 10.60 34.93 -25.46
CA VAL A 21 9.28 34.59 -26.01
C VAL A 21 9.29 33.13 -26.47
N VAL A 22 8.35 32.33 -25.95
CA VAL A 22 8.24 30.90 -26.24
C VAL A 22 6.93 30.62 -26.98
N HIS A 23 7.06 30.15 -28.22
CA HIS A 23 5.94 29.65 -29.00
C HIS A 23 5.87 28.12 -28.89
N THR A 24 4.89 27.61 -28.15
CA THR A 24 4.71 26.17 -27.91
C THR A 24 3.99 25.45 -29.05
N ASP A 25 3.26 26.20 -29.89
CA ASP A 25 2.31 25.62 -30.84
C ASP A 25 2.38 26.17 -32.27
N ASN A 26 3.43 26.92 -32.60
CA ASN A 26 3.68 27.37 -33.97
C ASN A 26 4.07 26.21 -34.90
N ALA A 27 4.15 26.50 -36.21
CA ALA A 27 4.43 25.52 -37.24
C ALA A 27 5.74 24.74 -36.98
N ASP A 28 6.79 25.42 -36.54
CA ASP A 28 8.09 24.80 -36.26
C ASP A 28 8.05 23.90 -35.04
N ALA A 29 7.39 24.30 -33.96
CA ALA A 29 7.20 23.46 -32.77
C ALA A 29 6.38 22.20 -33.09
N ARG A 30 5.29 22.32 -33.86
CA ARG A 30 4.49 21.17 -34.32
C ARG A 30 5.27 20.26 -35.26
N LYS A 31 6.08 20.82 -36.15
CA LYS A 31 6.95 20.05 -37.06
C LYS A 31 8.00 19.27 -36.29
N ALA A 32 8.65 19.89 -35.31
CA ALA A 32 9.66 19.24 -34.47
C ALA A 32 9.06 18.08 -33.66
N ARG A 33 7.89 18.27 -33.02
CA ARG A 33 7.17 17.21 -32.30
C ARG A 33 6.84 16.02 -33.20
N ARG A 34 6.24 16.26 -34.37
CA ARG A 34 5.94 15.20 -35.36
C ARG A 34 7.19 14.44 -35.79
N ALA A 35 8.27 15.16 -36.10
CA ALA A 35 9.53 14.53 -36.50
C ALA A 35 10.11 13.64 -35.38
N ALA A 36 10.10 14.11 -34.13
CA ALA A 36 10.57 13.32 -32.99
C ALA A 36 9.74 12.03 -32.82
N ILE A 37 8.41 12.13 -32.83
CA ILE A 37 7.53 10.96 -32.75
C ILE A 37 7.77 9.99 -33.91
N GLU A 38 7.94 10.49 -35.13
CA GLU A 38 8.25 9.64 -36.27
C GLU A 38 9.54 8.84 -36.04
N PHE A 39 10.62 9.50 -35.59
CA PHE A 39 11.90 8.81 -35.30
C PHE A 39 11.77 7.78 -34.18
N LEU A 40 10.99 8.06 -33.13
CA LEU A 40 10.72 7.08 -32.08
C LEU A 40 9.98 5.86 -32.64
N LEU A 41 9.05 6.06 -33.56
CA LEU A 41 8.26 4.99 -34.18
C LEU A 41 8.98 4.25 -35.33
N VAL A 42 10.12 4.75 -35.83
CA VAL A 42 10.86 4.12 -36.95
C VAL A 42 11.17 2.66 -36.64
N ASN A 43 11.78 2.38 -35.49
CA ASN A 43 12.14 1.03 -35.06
C ASN A 43 11.21 0.43 -34.00
N HIS A 44 10.32 1.22 -33.38
CA HIS A 44 9.39 0.70 -32.37
C HIS A 44 8.43 -0.35 -32.98
N PRO A 45 8.20 -1.49 -32.32
CA PRO A 45 7.40 -2.59 -32.85
C PRO A 45 5.90 -2.27 -32.88
N LEU A 46 5.15 -3.02 -33.68
CA LEU A 46 3.69 -2.92 -33.76
C LEU A 46 3.01 -3.80 -32.69
N ASP A 47 3.53 -3.72 -31.47
CA ASP A 47 3.15 -4.60 -30.35
C ASP A 47 1.96 -4.08 -29.54
N CYS A 48 1.40 -2.92 -29.87
CA CYS A 48 0.36 -2.27 -29.08
C CYS A 48 -0.79 -3.22 -28.64
N PRO A 49 -1.29 -4.15 -29.48
CA PRO A 49 -2.35 -5.09 -29.05
C PRO A 49 -1.93 -6.05 -27.94
N ILE A 50 -0.65 -6.44 -27.89
CA ILE A 50 -0.10 -7.39 -26.92
C ILE A 50 0.68 -6.71 -25.78
N CYS A 51 0.93 -5.41 -25.88
CA CYS A 51 1.68 -4.62 -24.91
C CYS A 51 0.84 -4.25 -23.68
N ASP A 52 1.36 -4.51 -22.47
CA ASP A 52 0.66 -4.21 -21.21
C ASP A 52 0.62 -2.72 -20.85
N ALA A 53 1.47 -1.91 -21.48
CA ALA A 53 1.40 -0.45 -21.37
C ALA A 53 0.33 0.17 -22.27
N ALA A 54 -0.32 -0.58 -23.17
CA ALA A 54 -1.37 -0.04 -24.01
C ALA A 54 -2.47 0.65 -23.18
N GLY A 55 -2.86 1.86 -23.58
CA GLY A 55 -3.82 2.72 -22.88
C GLY A 55 -3.30 3.45 -21.64
N GLN A 56 -2.02 3.23 -21.29
CA GLN A 56 -1.28 4.02 -20.30
C GLN A 56 0.13 4.36 -20.83
N CYS A 57 0.33 4.33 -22.14
CA CYS A 57 1.63 4.49 -22.80
C CYS A 57 1.77 5.92 -23.31
N GLU A 58 2.73 6.69 -22.77
CA GLU A 58 2.95 8.08 -23.18
C GLU A 58 3.24 8.18 -24.70
N LEU A 59 3.99 7.22 -25.27
CA LEU A 59 4.28 7.23 -26.72
C LEU A 59 3.02 7.09 -27.57
N GLN A 60 2.04 6.29 -27.11
CA GLN A 60 0.76 6.14 -27.78
C GLN A 60 -0.02 7.45 -27.76
N ASP A 61 -0.06 8.11 -26.60
CA ASP A 61 -0.76 9.38 -26.40
C ASP A 61 -0.10 10.49 -27.24
N TYR A 62 1.23 10.64 -27.18
CA TYR A 62 1.94 11.63 -28.00
C TYR A 62 1.80 11.38 -29.51
N ALA A 63 1.77 10.12 -29.95
CA ALA A 63 1.54 9.79 -31.35
C ALA A 63 0.13 10.19 -31.80
N PHE A 64 -0.87 9.99 -30.94
CA PHE A 64 -2.24 10.42 -31.20
C PHE A 64 -2.36 11.95 -31.23
N GLU A 65 -1.80 12.65 -30.25
CA GLU A 65 -1.81 14.12 -30.14
C GLU A 65 -1.16 14.82 -31.33
N THR A 66 -0.07 14.26 -31.85
CA THR A 66 0.64 14.82 -33.01
C THR A 66 -0.07 14.59 -34.35
N GLY A 67 -1.11 13.74 -34.37
CA GLY A 67 -1.95 13.48 -35.54
C GLY A 67 -1.25 12.72 -36.67
N GLN A 68 -0.17 11.99 -36.37
CA GLN A 68 0.59 11.27 -37.38
C GLN A 68 -0.01 9.88 -37.65
N LEU A 69 -0.96 9.82 -38.59
CA LEU A 69 -1.73 8.59 -38.90
C LEU A 69 -0.98 7.56 -39.75
N ARG A 70 0.13 7.92 -40.40
CA ARG A 70 0.84 7.04 -41.34
C ARG A 70 2.34 7.12 -41.14
N THR A 71 3.00 5.97 -41.22
CA THR A 71 4.46 5.86 -41.29
C THR A 71 4.94 6.00 -42.73
N ARG A 72 6.11 6.61 -42.92
CA ARG A 72 6.85 6.60 -44.20
C ARG A 72 7.88 5.46 -44.26
N ASN A 73 8.21 4.87 -43.11
CA ASN A 73 9.18 3.78 -43.03
C ASN A 73 8.58 2.50 -43.61
N VAL A 74 9.23 1.95 -44.63
CA VAL A 74 8.91 0.66 -45.26
C VAL A 74 10.01 -0.39 -45.03
N GLU A 75 11.08 -0.01 -44.33
CA GLU A 75 12.21 -0.87 -44.05
C GLU A 75 11.90 -1.83 -42.88
N PRO A 76 12.57 -3.00 -42.83
CA PRO A 76 12.53 -3.87 -41.67
C PRO A 76 12.97 -3.14 -40.39
N LYS A 77 12.23 -3.34 -39.31
CA LYS A 77 12.57 -2.81 -37.98
C LYS A 77 13.68 -3.63 -37.34
N VAL A 78 14.46 -2.99 -36.47
CA VAL A 78 15.46 -3.66 -35.64
C VAL A 78 14.76 -4.58 -34.64
N VAL A 79 15.33 -5.78 -34.43
CA VAL A 79 14.88 -6.74 -33.42
C VAL A 79 16.06 -7.03 -32.49
N LEU A 80 15.88 -6.70 -31.21
CA LEU A 80 16.77 -6.83 -30.08
C LEU A 80 16.28 -7.93 -29.10
N GLY A 81 14.97 -8.21 -29.08
CA GLY A 81 14.39 -9.26 -28.27
C GLY A 81 13.99 -8.82 -26.86
N ARG A 82 13.93 -9.79 -25.94
CA ARG A 82 13.53 -9.58 -24.54
C ARG A 82 14.47 -10.32 -23.60
N ASP A 83 14.63 -9.79 -22.39
CA ASP A 83 15.40 -10.40 -21.32
C ASP A 83 14.84 -9.99 -19.94
N HIS A 84 15.38 -10.53 -18.86
CA HIS A 84 15.10 -10.08 -17.49
C HIS A 84 16.20 -9.11 -17.04
N LEU A 85 15.80 -7.97 -16.45
CA LEU A 85 16.76 -7.06 -15.79
C LEU A 85 16.87 -7.34 -14.30
N THR A 86 15.77 -7.81 -13.70
CA THR A 86 15.67 -8.25 -12.31
C THR A 86 14.82 -9.51 -12.26
N SER A 87 14.75 -10.17 -11.11
CA SER A 87 13.86 -11.30 -10.86
C SER A 87 12.36 -11.00 -11.00
N SER A 88 11.97 -9.72 -11.10
CA SER A 88 10.58 -9.29 -11.18
C SER A 88 10.28 -8.38 -12.38
N ILE A 89 11.27 -8.05 -13.21
CA ILE A 89 11.13 -7.09 -14.31
C ILE A 89 11.58 -7.71 -15.63
N VAL A 90 10.61 -7.88 -16.53
CA VAL A 90 10.84 -8.29 -17.91
C VAL A 90 11.09 -7.05 -18.76
N TYR A 91 12.19 -7.06 -19.52
CA TYR A 91 12.58 -6.00 -20.43
C TYR A 91 12.37 -6.43 -21.89
N PHE A 92 11.46 -5.74 -22.57
CA PHE A 92 11.24 -5.84 -24.01
C PHE A 92 12.06 -4.77 -24.73
N ALA A 93 13.28 -5.11 -25.13
CA ALA A 93 14.22 -4.16 -25.72
C ALA A 93 13.69 -3.49 -26.99
N ASP A 94 12.92 -4.23 -27.79
CA ASP A 94 12.28 -3.72 -29.02
C ASP A 94 11.36 -2.53 -28.75
N ARG A 95 10.69 -2.51 -27.61
CA ARG A 95 9.74 -1.46 -27.23
C ARG A 95 10.43 -0.24 -26.64
N CYS A 96 11.70 -0.34 -26.27
CA CYS A 96 12.42 0.74 -25.61
C CYS A 96 12.72 1.90 -26.58
N VAL A 97 12.46 3.12 -26.13
CA VAL A 97 12.79 4.35 -26.87
C VAL A 97 14.14 4.95 -26.47
N LEU A 98 14.92 4.24 -25.64
CA LEU A 98 16.23 4.68 -25.12
C LEU A 98 16.23 6.09 -24.51
N CYS A 99 15.14 6.47 -23.84
CA CYS A 99 15.02 7.75 -23.14
C CYS A 99 15.88 7.89 -21.87
N THR A 100 16.53 6.79 -21.46
CA THR A 100 17.40 6.65 -20.28
C THR A 100 16.79 7.04 -18.93
N ARG A 101 15.47 7.24 -18.83
CA ARG A 101 14.81 7.55 -17.55
C ARG A 101 15.04 6.46 -16.47
N CYS A 102 15.03 5.17 -16.85
CA CYS A 102 15.32 4.07 -15.92
C CYS A 102 16.78 4.05 -15.44
N VAL A 103 17.73 4.33 -16.34
CA VAL A 103 19.16 4.45 -16.01
C VAL A 103 19.36 5.60 -15.03
N ARG A 104 18.79 6.77 -15.34
CA ARG A 104 18.84 7.96 -14.47
C ARG A 104 18.16 7.75 -13.13
N PHE A 105 17.05 7.01 -13.06
CA PHE A 105 16.46 6.65 -11.78
C PHE A 105 17.46 5.87 -10.90
N MET A 106 18.13 4.88 -11.48
CA MET A 106 19.11 4.09 -10.72
C MET A 106 20.35 4.89 -10.32
N ASP A 107 20.80 5.80 -11.18
CA ASP A 107 22.00 6.63 -10.96
C ASP A 107 21.74 7.82 -10.01
N GLU A 108 20.63 8.54 -10.21
CA GLU A 108 20.35 9.82 -9.53
C GLU A 108 19.41 9.66 -8.32
N ILE A 109 18.45 8.74 -8.37
CA ILE A 109 17.42 8.59 -7.31
C ILE A 109 17.77 7.44 -6.37
N ALA A 110 18.14 6.28 -6.91
CA ALA A 110 18.61 5.17 -6.09
C ALA A 110 20.07 5.33 -5.64
N GLU A 111 20.86 6.13 -6.38
CA GLU A 111 22.32 6.27 -6.22
C GLU A 111 23.05 4.92 -6.13
N GLU A 112 22.55 3.95 -6.90
CA GLU A 112 23.10 2.60 -7.06
C GLU A 112 23.03 2.23 -8.54
N PRO A 113 24.02 2.64 -9.35
CA PRO A 113 24.00 2.45 -10.79
C PRO A 113 24.03 0.96 -11.16
N GLY A 114 22.87 0.41 -11.52
CA GLY A 114 22.71 -0.98 -11.96
C GLY A 114 22.44 -1.13 -13.47
N LEU A 115 22.02 -0.06 -14.13
CA LEU A 115 21.58 -0.06 -15.52
C LEU A 115 22.41 0.91 -16.36
N GLN A 116 22.63 0.57 -17.63
CA GLN A 116 23.33 1.43 -18.58
C GLN A 116 22.88 1.17 -20.02
N VAL A 117 23.33 2.02 -20.94
CA VAL A 117 23.14 1.79 -22.37
C VAL A 117 24.29 0.92 -22.89
N ILE A 118 23.97 -0.29 -23.33
CA ILE A 118 24.88 -1.19 -24.05
C ILE A 118 24.82 -0.86 -25.54
N ASN A 119 25.95 -1.02 -26.24
CA ASN A 119 26.13 -0.67 -27.66
C ASN A 119 25.95 0.82 -27.96
N ARG A 120 25.88 1.17 -29.25
CA ARG A 120 25.73 2.54 -29.76
C ARG A 120 24.80 2.58 -30.96
N GLY A 121 24.20 3.74 -31.21
CA GLY A 121 23.30 3.97 -32.35
C GLY A 121 22.01 3.15 -32.25
N HIS A 122 21.48 2.71 -33.39
CA HIS A 122 20.20 2.00 -33.47
C HIS A 122 20.20 0.58 -32.89
N LYS A 123 21.36 0.06 -32.47
CA LYS A 123 21.51 -1.24 -31.79
C LYS A 123 21.73 -1.10 -30.28
N GLY A 124 21.55 0.12 -29.75
CA GLY A 124 21.62 0.38 -28.32
C GLY A 124 20.48 -0.31 -27.57
N PHE A 125 20.75 -0.81 -26.38
CA PHE A 125 19.73 -1.36 -25.48
C PHE A 125 20.09 -1.09 -24.02
N ILE A 126 19.11 -1.14 -23.11
CA ILE A 126 19.37 -1.04 -21.67
C ILE A 126 19.77 -2.41 -21.15
N GLY A 127 20.88 -2.49 -20.42
CA GLY A 127 21.38 -3.72 -19.81
C GLY A 127 22.20 -3.46 -18.56
N THR A 128 22.64 -4.55 -17.92
CA THR A 128 23.56 -4.53 -16.77
C THR A 128 25.02 -4.63 -17.25
N MET A 129 26.00 -4.44 -16.36
CA MET A 129 27.43 -4.55 -16.70
C MET A 129 27.91 -6.00 -16.84
N THR A 130 27.33 -6.93 -16.08
CA THR A 130 27.86 -8.30 -15.90
C THR A 130 27.01 -9.38 -16.57
N ASP A 131 26.02 -9.03 -17.39
CA ASP A 131 24.95 -9.93 -17.89
C ASP A 131 24.20 -10.68 -16.76
N GLU A 132 24.39 -10.25 -15.51
CA GLU A 132 23.66 -10.76 -14.33
C GLU A 132 22.43 -9.89 -14.05
N LEU A 133 21.45 -10.50 -13.37
CA LEU A 133 20.30 -9.76 -12.85
C LEU A 133 20.75 -8.74 -11.82
N PHE A 134 20.24 -7.53 -11.94
CA PHE A 134 20.41 -6.48 -10.96
C PHE A 134 19.26 -6.55 -9.94
N GLU A 135 19.56 -6.48 -8.66
CA GLU A 135 18.55 -6.50 -7.59
C GLU A 135 18.69 -5.26 -6.71
N HIS A 136 17.57 -4.57 -6.49
CA HIS A 136 17.52 -3.42 -5.60
C HIS A 136 16.13 -3.28 -4.99
N PRO A 137 15.97 -2.94 -3.70
CA PRO A 137 14.66 -2.86 -3.03
C PRO A 137 13.66 -1.83 -3.57
N PHE A 138 14.08 -0.99 -4.53
CA PHE A 138 13.27 0.02 -5.21
C PHE A 138 13.32 -0.12 -6.74
N SER A 139 13.78 -1.26 -7.25
CA SER A 139 13.99 -1.47 -8.69
C SER A 139 12.69 -1.36 -9.48
N ARG A 140 11.54 -1.81 -8.95
CA ARG A 140 10.26 -1.80 -9.68
C ARG A 140 9.74 -0.39 -9.98
N ASN A 141 10.29 0.67 -9.37
CA ASN A 141 9.97 2.05 -9.76
C ASN A 141 10.39 2.38 -11.20
N ILE A 142 11.38 1.66 -11.78
CA ILE A 142 11.73 1.86 -13.19
C ILE A 142 10.61 1.48 -14.15
N VAL A 143 9.69 0.59 -13.73
CA VAL A 143 8.49 0.23 -14.50
C VAL A 143 7.54 1.42 -14.55
N ASP A 144 7.35 2.15 -13.44
CA ASP A 144 6.48 3.32 -13.39
C ASP A 144 7.06 4.53 -14.12
N VAL A 145 8.39 4.66 -14.16
CA VAL A 145 9.10 5.74 -14.86
C VAL A 145 9.17 5.50 -16.38
N CYS A 146 8.99 4.26 -16.84
CA CYS A 146 9.09 3.90 -18.25
C CYS A 146 7.92 4.52 -19.05
N PRO A 147 8.18 5.38 -20.06
CA PRO A 147 7.12 6.01 -20.84
C PRO A 147 6.46 5.06 -21.86
N VAL A 148 6.96 3.84 -21.97
CA VAL A 148 6.58 2.82 -22.95
C VAL A 148 6.52 1.46 -22.27
N GLY A 149 5.91 0.45 -22.92
CA GLY A 149 5.84 -0.91 -22.36
C GLY A 149 7.11 -1.74 -22.53
N ALA A 150 8.28 -1.12 -22.36
CA ALA A 150 9.57 -1.79 -22.44
C ALA A 150 9.95 -2.46 -21.12
N LEU A 151 9.69 -1.82 -19.99
CA LEU A 151 9.91 -2.38 -18.66
C LEU A 151 8.55 -2.80 -18.11
N VAL A 152 8.38 -4.09 -17.85
CA VAL A 152 7.10 -4.65 -17.42
C VAL A 152 7.32 -5.48 -16.17
N ASP A 153 6.44 -5.27 -15.21
CA ASP A 153 6.36 -6.09 -14.01
C ASP A 153 5.92 -7.52 -14.35
N GLU A 154 6.74 -8.52 -14.01
CA GLU A 154 6.43 -9.92 -14.31
C GLU A 154 5.13 -10.38 -13.64
N GLY A 155 4.88 -9.91 -12.42
CA GLY A 155 3.65 -10.17 -11.69
C GLY A 155 2.41 -9.56 -12.36
N PHE A 156 2.56 -8.58 -13.26
CA PHE A 156 1.46 -7.96 -14.00
C PHE A 156 1.45 -8.28 -15.52
N LEU A 157 2.38 -9.12 -15.98
CA LEU A 157 2.49 -9.46 -17.40
C LEU A 157 1.25 -10.24 -17.87
N PHE A 158 0.64 -9.80 -18.97
CA PHE A 158 -0.57 -10.41 -19.56
C PHE A 158 -1.81 -10.45 -18.65
N LYS A 159 -1.80 -9.63 -17.59
CA LYS A 159 -2.98 -9.35 -16.76
C LYS A 159 -3.93 -8.36 -17.49
N PRO A 160 -5.10 -8.05 -16.90
CA PRO A 160 -6.06 -7.11 -17.47
C PRO A 160 -5.45 -5.76 -17.87
N ARG A 161 -6.09 -5.09 -18.83
CA ARG A 161 -5.60 -3.81 -19.35
C ARG A 161 -5.77 -2.69 -18.34
N SER A 162 -5.01 -1.62 -18.50
CA SER A 162 -5.00 -0.46 -17.60
C SER A 162 -6.40 0.16 -17.40
N TRP A 163 -7.20 0.23 -18.46
CA TRP A 163 -8.58 0.73 -18.44
C TRP A 163 -9.61 -0.26 -17.87
N ASP A 164 -9.26 -1.54 -17.67
CA ASP A 164 -10.14 -2.53 -17.05
C ASP A 164 -10.08 -2.49 -15.51
N LEU A 165 -9.13 -1.73 -14.96
CA LEU A 165 -8.84 -1.73 -13.52
C LEU A 165 -9.50 -0.55 -12.83
N ASP A 166 -10.31 -0.83 -11.82
CA ASP A 166 -10.76 0.18 -10.86
C ASP A 166 -9.55 0.66 -10.06
N GLN A 167 -9.37 1.98 -10.00
CA GLN A 167 -8.25 2.62 -9.31
C GLN A 167 -8.71 3.17 -7.96
N THR A 168 -8.20 2.62 -6.86
CA THR A 168 -8.56 3.05 -5.50
C THR A 168 -7.34 3.58 -4.75
N ALA A 169 -7.43 4.78 -4.18
CA ALA A 169 -6.39 5.34 -3.33
C ALA A 169 -6.34 4.61 -1.99
N SER A 170 -5.14 4.17 -1.59
CA SER A 170 -4.91 3.41 -0.36
C SER A 170 -3.50 3.68 0.19
N ILE A 171 -3.12 2.95 1.24
CA ILE A 171 -1.82 3.01 1.92
C ILE A 171 -1.21 1.62 1.94
N CYS A 172 0.11 1.54 1.71
CA CYS A 172 0.85 0.28 1.76
C CYS A 172 0.98 -0.23 3.21
N PRO A 173 0.58 -1.49 3.50
CA PRO A 173 0.72 -2.07 4.83
C PRO A 173 2.10 -2.71 5.09
N GLY A 174 3.06 -2.61 4.16
CA GLY A 174 4.30 -3.42 4.22
C GLY A 174 5.34 -2.96 5.25
N CYS A 175 5.34 -1.69 5.66
CA CYS A 175 6.22 -1.17 6.70
C CYS A 175 5.72 0.15 7.26
N SER A 176 6.38 0.65 8.31
CA SER A 176 5.94 1.86 9.01
C SER A 176 6.10 3.17 8.25
N GLN A 177 6.74 3.14 7.08
CA GLN A 177 6.75 4.29 6.16
C GLN A 177 5.33 4.72 5.77
N GLY A 178 4.43 3.74 5.55
CA GLY A 178 3.05 4.01 5.12
C GLY A 178 2.96 4.69 3.75
N CYS A 179 3.66 4.18 2.73
CA CYS A 179 3.64 4.77 1.39
C CYS A 179 2.22 4.88 0.82
N ASN A 180 1.92 5.99 0.15
CA ASN A 180 0.66 6.19 -0.53
C ASN A 180 0.65 5.39 -1.84
N VAL A 181 -0.43 4.66 -2.08
CA VAL A 181 -0.55 3.79 -3.25
C VAL A 181 -1.91 3.97 -3.94
N VAL A 182 -1.95 3.57 -5.21
CA VAL A 182 -3.17 3.30 -5.96
C VAL A 182 -3.26 1.80 -6.18
N LEU A 183 -4.35 1.20 -5.73
CA LEU A 183 -4.67 -0.21 -5.94
C LEU A 183 -5.42 -0.35 -7.26
N GLY A 184 -4.89 -1.18 -8.16
CA GLY A 184 -5.58 -1.58 -9.39
C GLY A 184 -6.35 -2.88 -9.15
N VAL A 185 -7.68 -2.78 -9.14
CA VAL A 185 -8.59 -3.87 -8.80
C VAL A 185 -9.39 -4.32 -10.02
N LYS A 186 -9.60 -5.63 -10.15
CA LYS A 186 -10.61 -6.21 -11.04
C LYS A 186 -11.20 -7.46 -10.39
N GLU A 187 -12.51 -7.66 -10.54
CA GLU A 187 -13.20 -8.85 -10.03
C GLU A 187 -12.89 -9.12 -8.54
N ASN A 188 -12.90 -8.06 -7.73
CA ASN A 188 -12.62 -8.12 -6.29
C ASN A 188 -11.21 -8.65 -5.92
N THR A 189 -10.24 -8.52 -6.82
CA THR A 189 -8.85 -8.94 -6.63
C THR A 189 -7.90 -7.78 -6.92
N ILE A 190 -6.93 -7.55 -6.05
CA ILE A 190 -5.85 -6.57 -6.31
C ILE A 190 -4.87 -7.20 -7.29
N LEU A 191 -4.65 -6.55 -8.42
CA LEU A 191 -3.78 -7.07 -9.47
C LEU A 191 -2.43 -6.35 -9.54
N ARG A 192 -2.39 -5.09 -9.08
CA ARG A 192 -1.18 -4.27 -9.02
C ARG A 192 -1.30 -3.17 -7.96
N ALA A 193 -0.16 -2.75 -7.43
CA ALA A 193 -0.04 -1.53 -6.62
C ALA A 193 0.96 -0.55 -7.26
N LYS A 194 0.52 0.70 -7.46
CA LYS A 194 1.38 1.79 -7.95
C LYS A 194 1.57 2.84 -6.88
N PRO A 195 2.72 3.54 -6.81
CA PRO A 195 2.90 4.64 -5.89
C PRO A 195 1.94 5.77 -6.27
N ARG A 196 1.32 6.38 -5.25
CA ARG A 196 0.55 7.61 -5.38
C ARG A 196 1.40 8.77 -4.89
N PHE A 197 1.41 9.87 -5.63
CA PHE A 197 2.17 11.04 -5.24
C PHE A 197 1.74 11.56 -3.87
N ASN A 198 2.70 11.61 -2.94
CA ASN A 198 2.58 12.34 -1.68
C ASN A 198 3.95 12.93 -1.30
N PRO A 199 4.14 14.25 -1.43
CA PRO A 199 5.44 14.89 -1.20
C PRO A 199 5.93 14.73 0.23
N GLU A 200 5.04 14.47 1.18
CA GLU A 200 5.34 14.37 2.60
C GLU A 200 5.71 12.95 3.06
N VAL A 201 5.60 11.93 2.19
CA VAL A 201 5.79 10.52 2.61
C VAL A 201 6.67 9.73 1.66
N ASN A 202 6.29 9.65 0.38
CA ASN A 202 6.95 8.76 -0.57
C ASN A 202 7.18 9.40 -1.94
N SER A 203 6.80 10.67 -2.13
CA SER A 203 6.83 11.37 -3.41
C SER A 203 6.22 10.47 -4.49
N TYR A 204 6.92 10.16 -5.57
CA TYR A 204 6.48 9.26 -6.65
C TYR A 204 6.90 7.80 -6.48
N TRP A 205 7.52 7.42 -5.36
CA TRP A 205 8.26 6.18 -5.22
C TRP A 205 7.64 5.23 -4.20
N MET A 206 7.95 3.94 -4.31
CA MET A 206 7.68 2.95 -3.26
C MET A 206 8.64 1.77 -3.38
N CYS A 207 8.89 1.07 -2.28
CA CYS A 207 9.73 -0.12 -2.26
C CYS A 207 9.03 -1.35 -2.87
N ASP A 208 9.83 -2.27 -3.40
CA ASP A 208 9.39 -3.49 -4.07
C ASP A 208 8.71 -4.43 -3.07
N HIS A 209 9.20 -4.48 -1.83
CA HIS A 209 8.58 -5.19 -0.71
C HIS A 209 7.15 -4.70 -0.45
N GLY A 210 6.93 -3.39 -0.48
CA GLY A 210 5.61 -2.80 -0.27
C GLY A 210 4.62 -3.17 -1.37
N ARG A 211 5.09 -3.24 -2.63
CA ARG A 211 4.28 -3.72 -3.76
C ARG A 211 3.87 -5.17 -3.59
N GLN A 212 4.85 -6.03 -3.30
CA GLN A 212 4.63 -7.46 -3.08
C GLN A 212 3.70 -7.73 -1.89
N ALA A 213 3.85 -6.98 -0.78
CA ALA A 213 2.99 -7.11 0.39
C ALA A 213 1.52 -6.84 0.06
N VAL A 214 1.24 -5.84 -0.78
CA VAL A 214 -0.12 -5.51 -1.24
C VAL A 214 -0.64 -6.57 -2.21
N GLU A 215 0.18 -6.96 -3.18
CA GLU A 215 -0.19 -7.91 -4.24
C GLU A 215 -0.50 -9.31 -3.69
N ASN A 216 0.17 -9.71 -2.59
CA ASN A 216 0.00 -11.01 -1.96
C ASN A 216 -0.94 -11.01 -0.74
N TRP A 217 -1.51 -9.87 -0.36
CA TRP A 217 -2.25 -9.72 0.90
C TRP A 217 -3.45 -10.68 1.05
N GLY A 218 -4.05 -11.11 -0.06
CA GLY A 218 -5.23 -11.98 -0.07
C GLY A 218 -4.95 -13.47 0.14
N ALA A 219 -3.70 -13.88 0.37
CA ALA A 219 -3.35 -15.29 0.52
C ALA A 219 -3.75 -15.84 1.90
N GLY A 220 -4.72 -16.77 1.93
CA GLY A 220 -5.10 -17.49 3.15
C GLY A 220 -6.58 -17.88 3.19
N GLU A 221 -6.95 -18.67 4.20
CA GLU A 221 -8.35 -19.05 4.45
C GLU A 221 -9.07 -17.89 5.15
N ARG A 222 -10.07 -17.30 4.48
CA ARG A 222 -10.82 -16.14 4.98
C ARG A 222 -11.88 -16.54 6.00
N ILE A 223 -12.04 -15.72 7.04
CA ILE A 223 -13.18 -15.83 7.96
C ILE A 223 -14.34 -15.06 7.37
N GLU A 224 -15.38 -15.76 6.93
CA GLU A 224 -16.54 -15.15 6.26
C GLU A 224 -17.72 -14.90 7.20
N VAL A 225 -17.78 -15.62 8.31
CA VAL A 225 -18.89 -15.60 9.27
C VAL A 225 -18.35 -15.71 10.69
N PRO A 226 -19.04 -15.14 11.69
CA PRO A 226 -18.68 -15.36 13.09
C PRO A 226 -18.71 -16.85 13.44
N LEU A 227 -17.76 -17.29 14.26
CA LEU A 227 -17.71 -18.66 14.77
C LEU A 227 -17.76 -18.64 16.30
N VAL A 228 -18.52 -19.57 16.88
CA VAL A 228 -18.58 -19.78 18.34
C VAL A 228 -18.18 -21.21 18.63
N ARG A 229 -17.37 -21.40 19.68
CA ARG A 229 -16.91 -22.73 20.09
C ARG A 229 -18.02 -23.46 20.84
N GLU A 230 -18.34 -24.65 20.37
CA GLU A 230 -19.20 -25.62 21.07
C GLU A 230 -18.42 -26.94 21.20
N GLY A 231 -18.01 -27.27 22.43
CA GLY A 231 -17.06 -28.36 22.68
C GLY A 231 -15.72 -28.11 21.99
N ASP A 232 -15.25 -29.07 21.20
CA ASP A 232 -13.96 -28.99 20.51
C ASP A 232 -14.03 -28.36 19.10
N ARG A 233 -15.18 -27.80 18.71
CA ARG A 233 -15.39 -27.30 17.33
C ARG A 233 -15.88 -25.86 17.32
N LEU A 234 -15.40 -25.11 16.34
CA LEU A 234 -15.94 -23.81 15.97
C LEU A 234 -17.12 -24.00 15.02
N ILE A 235 -18.28 -23.44 15.39
CA ILE A 235 -19.51 -23.53 14.63
C ILE A 235 -19.84 -22.15 14.04
N PRO A 236 -20.13 -22.06 12.72
CA PRO A 236 -20.64 -20.85 12.10
C PRO A 236 -21.96 -20.39 12.72
N VAL A 237 -22.04 -19.12 13.09
CA VAL A 237 -23.26 -18.49 13.63
C VAL A 237 -23.56 -17.17 12.92
N ASP A 238 -24.79 -16.69 13.04
CA ASP A 238 -25.13 -15.34 12.61
C ASP A 238 -24.60 -14.26 13.58
N TRP A 239 -24.66 -13.00 13.14
CA TRP A 239 -24.20 -11.87 13.95
C TRP A 239 -25.01 -11.64 15.22
N SER A 240 -26.30 -12.00 15.25
CA SER A 240 -27.10 -11.83 16.47
C SER A 240 -26.55 -12.74 17.55
N ARG A 241 -26.37 -14.03 17.23
CA ARG A 241 -25.83 -15.03 18.15
C ARG A 241 -24.39 -14.72 18.56
N ALA A 242 -23.55 -14.23 17.65
CA ALA A 242 -22.19 -13.82 17.97
C ALA A 242 -22.15 -12.62 18.94
N ILE A 243 -23.01 -11.62 18.71
CA ILE A 243 -23.12 -10.47 19.62
C ILE A 243 -23.67 -10.91 20.98
N ASP A 244 -24.67 -11.79 21.02
CA ASP A 244 -25.18 -12.37 22.27
C ASP A 244 -24.06 -13.07 23.05
N ALA A 245 -23.28 -13.92 22.40
CA ALA A 245 -22.16 -14.64 23.02
C ALA A 245 -21.05 -13.69 23.50
N LEU A 246 -20.76 -12.62 22.76
CA LEU A 246 -19.82 -11.59 23.20
C LEU A 246 -20.34 -10.82 24.42
N VAL A 247 -21.60 -10.37 24.40
CA VAL A 247 -22.21 -9.64 25.52
C VAL A 247 -22.24 -10.51 26.77
N GLU A 248 -22.66 -11.78 26.65
CA GLU A 248 -22.66 -12.75 27.75
C GLU A 248 -21.24 -13.04 28.25
N GLY A 249 -20.28 -13.22 27.35
CA GLY A 249 -18.89 -13.47 27.68
C GLY A 249 -18.17 -12.29 28.34
N LEU A 250 -18.55 -11.07 27.99
CA LEU A 250 -17.99 -9.84 28.55
C LEU A 250 -18.68 -9.42 29.86
N SER A 251 -19.96 -9.76 30.03
CA SER A 251 -20.73 -9.40 31.22
C SER A 251 -20.37 -10.26 32.44
N GLY A 252 -20.07 -9.61 33.56
CA GLY A 252 -20.04 -10.26 34.88
C GLY A 252 -18.81 -11.13 35.17
N ARG A 253 -17.70 -10.95 34.46
CA ARG A 253 -16.47 -11.73 34.69
C ARG A 253 -15.43 -10.99 35.53
N PRO A 254 -15.01 -11.54 36.68
CA PRO A 254 -13.83 -11.09 37.39
C PRO A 254 -12.56 -11.58 36.67
N GLY A 255 -11.48 -10.80 36.69
CA GLY A 255 -10.16 -11.24 36.19
C GLY A 255 -9.48 -10.34 35.16
N GLY A 256 -9.98 -9.13 34.93
CA GLY A 256 -9.35 -8.14 34.05
C GLY A 256 -9.46 -8.48 32.57
N ALA A 257 -9.20 -7.49 31.72
CA ALA A 257 -9.24 -7.65 30.27
C ALA A 257 -7.92 -7.27 29.62
N ARG A 258 -7.42 -8.14 28.76
CA ARG A 258 -6.14 -7.99 28.08
C ARG A 258 -6.26 -8.20 26.59
N ALA A 259 -5.43 -7.48 25.85
CA ALA A 259 -5.43 -7.53 24.39
C ALA A 259 -4.03 -7.81 23.83
N ILE A 260 -3.96 -8.64 22.78
CA ILE A 260 -2.81 -8.67 21.87
C ILE A 260 -3.32 -8.16 20.52
N VAL A 261 -2.73 -7.10 20.01
CA VAL A 261 -3.20 -6.45 18.77
C VAL A 261 -2.13 -6.44 17.71
N SER A 262 -2.54 -6.46 16.45
CA SER A 262 -1.65 -6.29 15.31
C SER A 262 -1.43 -4.81 15.02
N ALA A 263 -0.16 -4.43 14.80
CA ALA A 263 0.21 -3.12 14.27
C ALA A 263 -0.17 -2.93 12.78
N GLY A 264 -0.75 -3.96 12.14
CA GLY A 264 -1.39 -3.90 10.83
C GLY A 264 -2.85 -3.41 10.87
N ALA A 265 -3.48 -3.39 12.05
CA ALA A 265 -4.86 -2.97 12.19
C ALA A 265 -5.02 -1.44 12.07
N SER A 266 -6.17 -0.98 11.57
CA SER A 266 -6.46 0.45 11.45
C SER A 266 -6.64 1.11 12.83
N ASN A 267 -6.48 2.43 12.89
CA ASN A 267 -6.72 3.18 14.12
C ASN A 267 -8.15 2.95 14.66
N GLU A 268 -9.14 2.85 13.77
CA GLU A 268 -10.53 2.59 14.14
C GLU A 268 -10.73 1.18 14.72
N SER A 269 -10.03 0.16 14.18
CA SER A 269 -10.05 -1.20 14.73
C SER A 269 -9.34 -1.30 16.08
N LEU A 270 -8.17 -0.66 16.22
CA LEU A 270 -7.43 -0.58 17.48
C LEU A 270 -8.27 0.14 18.55
N TYR A 271 -8.92 1.24 18.19
CA TYR A 271 -9.85 1.96 19.05
C TYR A 271 -11.04 1.10 19.47
N ALA A 272 -11.64 0.37 18.53
CA ALA A 272 -12.76 -0.52 18.81
C ALA A 272 -12.39 -1.60 19.85
N VAL A 273 -11.20 -2.21 19.75
CA VAL A 273 -10.71 -3.15 20.76
C VAL A 273 -10.47 -2.45 22.09
N ARG A 274 -9.84 -1.27 22.08
CA ARG A 274 -9.64 -0.50 23.30
C ARG A 274 -10.95 -0.27 24.05
N LYS A 275 -11.99 0.22 23.37
CA LYS A 275 -13.31 0.49 23.97
C LYS A 275 -13.97 -0.77 24.51
N LEU A 276 -13.88 -1.89 23.79
CA LEU A 276 -14.37 -3.18 24.28
C LEU A 276 -13.68 -3.58 25.58
N MET A 277 -12.36 -3.40 25.67
CA MET A 277 -11.60 -3.76 26.87
C MET A 277 -11.86 -2.80 28.04
N ASP A 278 -12.04 -1.51 27.78
CA ASP A 278 -12.40 -0.55 28.84
C ASP A 278 -13.73 -0.89 29.51
N ALA A 279 -14.71 -1.37 28.74
CA ALA A 279 -16.01 -1.75 29.26
C ALA A 279 -15.96 -2.93 30.26
N VAL A 280 -14.87 -3.70 30.26
CA VAL A 280 -14.68 -4.90 31.11
C VAL A 280 -13.44 -4.82 32.02
N GLY A 281 -12.83 -3.63 32.16
CA GLY A 281 -11.68 -3.42 33.04
C GLY A 281 -10.34 -3.78 32.39
N PHE A 282 -9.90 -2.94 31.44
CA PHE A 282 -8.63 -3.10 30.75
C PHE A 282 -7.43 -3.04 31.71
N GLU A 283 -6.61 -4.09 31.69
CA GLU A 283 -5.38 -4.19 32.50
C GLU A 283 -4.10 -3.98 31.68
N GLY A 284 -4.20 -3.99 30.35
CA GLY A 284 -3.08 -3.79 29.46
C GLY A 284 -3.25 -4.52 28.14
N GLY A 285 -2.59 -4.03 27.12
CA GLY A 285 -2.56 -4.68 25.82
C GLY A 285 -1.21 -4.47 25.15
N SER A 286 -0.79 -5.46 24.38
CA SER A 286 0.53 -5.46 23.76
C SER A 286 0.44 -5.74 22.26
N PHE A 287 1.51 -5.38 21.56
CA PHE A 287 1.71 -5.76 20.17
C PHE A 287 3.18 -6.03 19.90
N ARG A 288 3.45 -6.85 18.88
CA ARG A 288 4.79 -7.05 18.32
C ARG A 288 4.81 -6.57 16.89
N VAL A 289 6.01 -6.29 16.38
CA VAL A 289 6.21 -5.98 14.97
C VAL A 289 7.38 -6.77 14.45
N SER A 290 7.17 -7.48 13.34
CA SER A 290 8.27 -8.15 12.66
C SER A 290 9.26 -7.11 12.13
N SER A 291 10.54 -7.46 12.19
CA SER A 291 11.63 -6.60 11.73
C SER A 291 12.31 -7.21 10.51
N GLY A 292 12.72 -6.37 9.56
CA GLY A 292 13.50 -6.78 8.38
C GLY A 292 14.65 -5.83 8.10
N PRO A 293 15.42 -6.04 7.02
CA PRO A 293 16.51 -5.13 6.64
C PRO A 293 15.95 -3.74 6.30
N GLU A 294 16.59 -2.69 6.80
CA GLU A 294 16.26 -1.32 6.40
C GLU A 294 17.03 -0.98 5.12
N HIS A 295 16.36 -0.35 4.15
CA HIS A 295 17.01 0.14 2.93
C HIS A 295 16.51 1.55 2.62
N GLU A 296 17.42 2.50 2.56
CA GLU A 296 17.14 3.89 2.21
C GLU A 296 17.17 4.08 0.70
N LEU A 297 16.24 4.87 0.16
CA LEU A 297 16.38 5.38 -1.19
C LEU A 297 17.33 6.59 -1.12
N LYS A 298 18.61 6.42 -1.44
CA LYS A 298 19.67 7.40 -1.13
C LYS A 298 19.41 8.80 -1.67
N GLY A 299 18.95 8.93 -2.91
CA GLY A 299 18.58 10.21 -3.51
C GLY A 299 17.27 10.80 -2.96
N PHE A 300 16.58 10.07 -2.07
CA PHE A 300 15.38 10.53 -1.36
C PHE A 300 15.35 10.04 0.10
N PRO A 301 16.21 10.57 0.99
CA PRO A 301 16.45 10.04 2.35
C PRO A 301 15.23 9.90 3.26
N SER A 302 14.17 10.66 3.00
CA SER A 302 12.88 10.58 3.72
C SER A 302 12.13 9.27 3.43
N LEU A 303 12.42 8.61 2.31
CA LEU A 303 11.82 7.33 1.93
C LEU A 303 12.76 6.16 2.21
N LYS A 304 12.33 5.26 3.10
CA LYS A 304 13.01 3.99 3.35
C LYS A 304 12.05 2.82 3.30
N LEU A 305 12.57 1.67 2.90
CA LEU A 305 12.05 0.39 3.35
C LEU A 305 12.42 0.27 4.83
N ARG A 306 11.49 0.61 5.73
CA ARG A 306 11.76 0.66 7.17
C ARG A 306 12.00 -0.74 7.74
N LYS A 307 12.81 -0.81 8.80
CA LYS A 307 13.02 -2.04 9.58
C LYS A 307 11.68 -2.62 10.07
N GLU A 308 10.82 -1.76 10.58
CA GLU A 308 9.53 -2.09 11.17
C GLU A 308 8.46 -2.43 10.11
N ARG A 309 7.98 -3.69 10.11
CA ARG A 309 7.06 -4.25 9.10
C ARG A 309 5.59 -4.14 9.47
N ALA A 310 5.18 -2.95 9.90
CA ALA A 310 3.77 -2.66 10.14
C ALA A 310 3.47 -1.18 9.86
N PRO A 311 2.34 -0.85 9.22
CA PRO A 311 2.02 0.52 8.83
C PRO A 311 1.55 1.39 10.00
N ASN A 312 1.08 0.77 11.10
CA ASN A 312 0.34 1.46 12.15
C ASN A 312 0.85 1.17 13.57
N ALA A 313 2.13 0.82 13.70
CA ALA A 313 2.73 0.59 15.00
C ALA A 313 2.67 1.85 15.89
N ARG A 314 2.88 3.03 15.30
CA ARG A 314 2.74 4.30 16.01
C ARG A 314 1.29 4.55 16.46
N GLY A 315 0.30 4.18 15.64
CA GLY A 315 -1.11 4.27 16.02
C GLY A 315 -1.46 3.39 17.22
N ALA A 316 -0.92 2.17 17.28
CA ALA A 316 -1.08 1.28 18.43
C ALA A 316 -0.49 1.88 19.73
N GLU A 317 0.72 2.45 19.66
CA GLU A 317 1.35 3.14 20.80
C GLU A 317 0.52 4.32 21.30
N LEU A 318 0.05 5.17 20.39
CA LEU A 318 -0.78 6.33 20.72
C LEU A 318 -2.12 5.93 21.36
N LEU A 319 -2.62 4.74 21.06
CA LEU A 319 -3.85 4.20 21.65
C LEU A 319 -3.62 3.49 23.00
N GLY A 320 -2.38 3.45 23.48
CA GLY A 320 -2.00 2.88 24.78
C GLY A 320 -1.65 1.40 24.76
N PHE A 321 -1.41 0.82 23.58
CA PHE A 321 -0.87 -0.54 23.47
C PHE A 321 0.65 -0.51 23.62
N GLU A 322 1.19 -1.45 24.38
CA GLU A 322 2.62 -1.55 24.65
C GLU A 322 3.33 -2.42 23.61
N ARG A 323 4.43 -1.92 23.06
CA ARG A 323 5.29 -2.71 22.19
C ARG A 323 6.08 -3.71 23.03
N ALA A 324 5.96 -4.99 22.72
CA ALA A 324 6.71 -6.05 23.38
C ALA A 324 7.30 -7.03 22.35
N GLU A 325 8.56 -7.44 22.54
CA GLU A 325 9.13 -8.56 21.77
C GLU A 325 8.46 -9.89 22.18
N ASP A 326 8.29 -10.07 23.49
CA ASP A 326 7.50 -11.16 24.08
C ASP A 326 6.10 -10.66 24.47
N VAL A 327 5.19 -10.70 23.51
CA VAL A 327 3.77 -10.34 23.73
C VAL A 327 3.07 -11.29 24.70
N PHE A 328 3.53 -12.54 24.83
CA PHE A 328 2.92 -13.52 25.73
C PHE A 328 3.27 -13.22 27.19
N GLY A 329 4.54 -12.88 27.44
CA GLY A 329 5.00 -12.38 28.74
C GLY A 329 4.35 -11.05 29.12
N ALA A 330 4.26 -10.10 28.18
CA ALA A 330 3.60 -8.81 28.39
C ALA A 330 2.10 -8.97 28.66
N ALA A 331 1.45 -9.99 28.09
CA ALA A 331 0.07 -10.31 28.40
C ALA A 331 -0.14 -10.75 29.86
N GLY A 332 0.87 -11.20 30.61
CA GLY A 332 0.72 -11.49 32.04
C GLY A 332 -0.43 -12.45 32.38
N ASP A 333 -1.19 -12.17 33.45
CA ASP A 333 -2.38 -12.96 33.83
C ASP A 333 -3.55 -12.66 32.87
N HIS A 334 -3.83 -13.62 31.99
CA HIS A 334 -4.86 -13.54 30.95
C HIS A 334 -6.01 -14.54 31.17
N ARG A 335 -6.24 -14.96 32.43
CA ARG A 335 -7.34 -15.86 32.80
C ARG A 335 -8.73 -15.21 32.78
N GLY A 336 -8.80 -13.88 32.72
CA GLY A 336 -10.04 -13.13 32.54
C GLY A 336 -10.50 -13.11 31.09
N VAL A 337 -10.54 -11.91 30.49
CA VAL A 337 -10.87 -11.71 29.07
C VAL A 337 -9.59 -11.50 28.28
N LEU A 338 -9.38 -12.31 27.25
CA LEU A 338 -8.31 -12.17 26.26
C LEU A 338 -8.90 -11.86 24.88
N VAL A 339 -8.48 -10.75 24.29
CA VAL A 339 -8.80 -10.40 22.90
C VAL A 339 -7.53 -10.42 22.06
N VAL A 340 -7.58 -11.09 20.92
CA VAL A 340 -6.49 -11.10 19.94
C VAL A 340 -7.00 -10.50 18.64
N LEU A 341 -6.39 -9.40 18.18
CA LEU A 341 -6.75 -8.68 16.96
C LEU A 341 -5.70 -8.87 15.87
N GLU A 342 -6.07 -9.57 14.79
CA GLU A 342 -5.29 -9.74 13.56
C GLU A 342 -3.84 -10.22 13.76
N GLU A 343 -3.58 -10.90 14.88
CA GLU A 343 -2.27 -11.43 15.23
C GLU A 343 -2.31 -12.96 15.18
N ASP A 344 -1.26 -13.56 14.63
CA ASP A 344 -1.01 -14.99 14.79
C ASP A 344 -0.04 -15.20 15.96
N LEU A 345 -0.50 -15.85 17.02
CA LEU A 345 0.26 -16.20 18.22
C LEU A 345 1.25 -17.35 17.96
N GLU A 346 1.85 -17.41 16.78
CA GLU A 346 2.94 -18.33 16.49
C GLU A 346 4.07 -18.14 17.52
N GLY A 347 4.51 -19.25 18.10
CA GLY A 347 5.48 -19.29 19.19
C GLY A 347 4.89 -19.21 20.60
N ALA A 348 3.56 -19.12 20.76
CA ALA A 348 2.93 -19.12 22.07
C ALA A 348 3.10 -20.47 22.80
N PRO A 349 3.20 -20.48 24.13
CA PRO A 349 3.07 -21.71 24.92
C PRO A 349 1.74 -22.42 24.62
N GLU A 350 1.70 -23.76 24.62
CA GLU A 350 0.47 -24.52 24.35
C GLU A 350 -0.69 -24.16 25.31
N SER A 351 -0.39 -23.72 26.52
CA SER A 351 -1.37 -23.30 27.52
C SER A 351 -1.92 -21.89 27.30
N PHE A 352 -1.32 -21.08 26.44
CA PHE A 352 -1.66 -19.67 26.28
C PHE A 352 -3.11 -19.49 25.83
N GLY A 353 -3.87 -18.68 26.56
CA GLY A 353 -5.29 -18.40 26.27
C GLY A 353 -6.25 -19.55 26.58
N ARG A 354 -5.79 -20.77 26.91
CA ARG A 354 -6.66 -21.92 27.20
C ARG A 354 -7.41 -21.81 28.53
N GLU A 355 -6.82 -21.11 29.49
CA GLU A 355 -7.44 -20.84 30.80
C GLU A 355 -8.18 -19.50 30.84
N ALA A 356 -8.22 -18.76 29.72
CA ALA A 356 -8.97 -17.51 29.64
C ALA A 356 -10.46 -17.82 29.80
N ALA A 357 -11.14 -17.10 30.70
CA ALA A 357 -12.58 -17.21 30.84
C ALA A 357 -13.25 -16.89 29.50
N LEU A 358 -12.81 -15.81 28.83
CA LEU A 358 -13.16 -15.50 27.44
C LEU A 358 -11.90 -15.35 26.60
N PHE A 359 -11.88 -16.00 25.44
CA PHE A 359 -10.89 -15.74 24.40
C PHE A 359 -11.62 -15.39 23.11
N VAL A 360 -11.54 -14.13 22.70
CA VAL A 360 -12.03 -13.66 21.40
C VAL A 360 -10.86 -13.47 20.44
N TYR A 361 -10.93 -14.12 19.28
CA TYR A 361 -10.06 -13.80 18.16
C TYR A 361 -10.83 -12.96 17.14
N ILE A 362 -10.24 -11.87 16.68
CA ILE A 362 -10.82 -10.96 15.70
C ILE A 362 -9.82 -10.86 14.54
N GLY A 363 -10.20 -11.26 13.33
CA GLY A 363 -9.26 -11.19 12.21
C GLY A 363 -9.85 -11.54 10.85
N SER A 364 -9.06 -11.30 9.80
CA SER A 364 -9.45 -11.57 8.41
C SER A 364 -9.23 -13.02 7.97
N PHE A 365 -8.27 -13.71 8.59
CA PHE A 365 -7.82 -15.05 8.21
C PHE A 365 -7.93 -16.02 9.39
N LEU A 366 -8.28 -17.26 9.08
CA LEU A 366 -8.39 -18.35 10.04
C LEU A 366 -7.03 -19.04 10.22
N ASN A 367 -6.39 -18.82 11.36
CA ASN A 367 -5.08 -19.36 11.73
C ASN A 367 -5.17 -20.30 12.96
N SER A 368 -4.03 -20.83 13.42
CA SER A 368 -3.96 -21.70 14.61
C SER A 368 -4.49 -21.00 15.86
N THR A 369 -4.15 -19.72 16.05
CA THR A 369 -4.65 -18.89 17.15
C THR A 369 -6.17 -18.95 17.28
N ALA A 370 -6.88 -18.74 16.17
CA ALA A 370 -8.34 -18.83 16.13
C ALA A 370 -8.86 -20.25 16.41
N ARG A 371 -8.21 -21.26 15.82
CA ARG A 371 -8.68 -22.66 15.85
C ARG A 371 -8.47 -23.35 17.19
N ASP A 372 -7.38 -23.05 17.88
CA ASP A 372 -6.91 -23.87 19.00
C ASP A 372 -7.57 -23.52 20.33
N ALA A 373 -7.74 -22.23 20.62
CA ALA A 373 -8.18 -21.77 21.94
C ALA A 373 -9.27 -20.69 21.93
N ALA A 374 -9.55 -20.03 20.80
CA ALA A 374 -10.55 -18.97 20.77
C ALA A 374 -11.96 -19.54 21.04
N HIS A 375 -12.67 -18.95 22.00
CA HIS A 375 -14.07 -19.24 22.30
C HIS A 375 -15.00 -18.63 21.25
N ILE A 376 -14.64 -17.44 20.76
CA ILE A 376 -15.39 -16.70 19.75
C ILE A 376 -14.41 -16.18 18.70
N VAL A 377 -14.76 -16.35 17.43
CA VAL A 377 -14.01 -15.83 16.28
C VAL A 377 -14.89 -14.82 15.54
N ILE A 378 -14.41 -13.59 15.39
CA ILE A 378 -15.11 -12.50 14.74
C ILE A 378 -14.41 -12.13 13.42
N PRO A 379 -15.10 -12.20 12.26
CA PRO A 379 -14.52 -11.80 10.99
C PRO A 379 -14.28 -10.29 10.94
N ALA A 380 -13.07 -9.89 10.56
CA ALA A 380 -12.69 -8.50 10.29
C ALA A 380 -12.25 -8.31 8.83
N PRO A 381 -12.58 -7.17 8.19
CA PRO A 381 -12.13 -6.86 6.84
C PRO A 381 -10.64 -6.50 6.85
N THR A 382 -9.96 -6.80 5.74
CA THR A 382 -8.59 -6.32 5.52
C THR A 382 -8.55 -4.82 5.23
N PHE A 383 -7.36 -4.21 5.24
CA PHE A 383 -7.16 -2.80 4.87
C PHE A 383 -7.72 -2.44 3.47
N ALA A 384 -7.79 -3.41 2.56
CA ALA A 384 -8.32 -3.21 1.21
C ALA A 384 -9.85 -3.33 1.13
N GLU A 385 -10.49 -3.91 2.15
CA GLU A 385 -11.93 -4.20 2.17
C GLU A 385 -12.75 -3.22 3.00
N VAL A 386 -12.07 -2.28 3.65
CA VAL A 386 -12.69 -1.27 4.47
C VAL A 386 -11.95 0.05 4.30
N GLU A 387 -12.63 1.15 4.59
CA GLU A 387 -11.99 2.46 4.73
C GLU A 387 -11.52 2.69 6.17
N GLY A 388 -10.45 3.44 6.37
CA GLY A 388 -9.90 3.66 7.71
C GLY A 388 -8.63 4.50 7.68
N THR A 389 -7.93 4.54 8.80
CA THR A 389 -6.69 5.31 8.94
C THR A 389 -5.54 4.49 9.51
N PHE A 390 -4.32 4.82 9.07
CA PHE A 390 -3.06 4.41 9.68
C PHE A 390 -2.28 5.63 10.11
N THR A 391 -1.50 5.49 11.18
CA THR A 391 -0.55 6.47 11.68
C THR A 391 0.86 5.93 11.46
N ASN A 392 1.60 6.55 10.53
CA ASN A 392 2.94 6.09 10.15
C ASN A 392 3.99 6.39 11.23
N TYR A 393 5.26 6.03 10.98
CA TYR A 393 6.38 6.21 11.91
C TYR A 393 6.61 7.68 12.36
N GLU A 394 6.22 8.66 11.56
CA GLU A 394 6.35 10.10 11.87
C GLU A 394 5.16 10.63 12.68
N GLY A 395 4.11 9.83 12.87
CA GLY A 395 2.85 10.31 13.44
C GLY A 395 1.94 10.96 12.40
N ARG A 396 2.15 10.73 11.10
CA ARG A 396 1.23 11.17 10.05
C ARG A 396 0.08 10.17 9.92
N VAL A 397 -1.12 10.65 10.23
CA VAL A 397 -2.38 9.95 10.01
C VAL A 397 -2.74 10.03 8.53
N GLN A 398 -2.97 8.89 7.90
CA GLN A 398 -3.28 8.77 6.49
C GLN A 398 -4.53 7.91 6.29
N ARG A 399 -5.38 8.32 5.35
CA ARG A 399 -6.63 7.63 5.03
C ARG A 399 -6.44 6.64 3.87
N PHE A 400 -6.98 5.44 4.02
CA PHE A 400 -7.14 4.48 2.93
C PHE A 400 -8.63 4.24 2.64
N ALA A 401 -8.96 4.01 1.38
CA ALA A 401 -10.32 3.73 0.95
C ALA A 401 -10.53 2.22 0.69
N GLN A 402 -11.79 1.80 0.83
CA GLN A 402 -12.23 0.46 0.46
C GLN A 402 -12.06 0.22 -1.05
N ALA A 403 -11.23 -0.74 -1.42
CA ALA A 403 -10.98 -1.15 -2.80
C ALA A 403 -11.67 -2.47 -3.17
N LEU A 404 -11.92 -3.33 -2.18
CA LEU A 404 -12.53 -4.65 -2.30
C LEU A 404 -13.81 -4.72 -1.48
N ARG A 405 -14.72 -5.61 -1.87
CA ARG A 405 -15.84 -6.04 -1.04
C ARG A 405 -15.36 -7.12 -0.07
N ALA A 406 -15.69 -6.96 1.20
CA ALA A 406 -15.42 -7.97 2.22
C ALA A 406 -16.22 -9.26 1.96
N PRO A 407 -15.68 -10.44 2.28
CA PRO A 407 -16.33 -11.71 2.00
C PRO A 407 -17.42 -12.05 3.02
N GLY A 408 -18.42 -12.81 2.58
CA GLY A 408 -19.49 -13.33 3.43
C GLY A 408 -20.26 -12.27 4.21
N LEU A 409 -20.31 -12.44 5.53
CA LEU A 409 -20.94 -11.56 6.50
C LEU A 409 -19.95 -10.66 7.24
N THR A 410 -18.71 -10.53 6.77
CA THR A 410 -17.68 -9.69 7.42
C THR A 410 -18.16 -8.25 7.61
N ARG A 411 -17.85 -7.65 8.76
CA ARG A 411 -18.20 -6.25 9.07
C ARG A 411 -17.01 -5.50 9.66
N PRO A 412 -16.90 -4.19 9.41
CA PRO A 412 -15.88 -3.36 10.05
C PRO A 412 -15.93 -3.47 11.57
N LEU A 413 -14.76 -3.59 12.21
CA LEU A 413 -14.69 -3.89 13.64
C LEU A 413 -15.33 -2.81 14.51
N TRP A 414 -15.16 -1.53 14.18
CA TRP A 414 -15.83 -0.43 14.89
C TRP A 414 -17.36 -0.54 14.85
N MET A 415 -17.94 -1.11 13.80
CA MET A 415 -19.38 -1.32 13.69
C MET A 415 -19.85 -2.48 14.57
N SER A 416 -19.15 -3.62 14.56
CA SER A 416 -19.51 -4.78 15.37
C SER A 416 -19.24 -4.55 16.85
N ALA A 417 -18.09 -3.96 17.20
CA ALA A 417 -17.73 -3.61 18.57
C ALA A 417 -18.69 -2.60 19.20
N SER A 418 -19.06 -1.54 18.48
CA SER A 418 -20.00 -0.52 18.99
C SER A 418 -21.39 -1.07 19.28
N ARG A 419 -21.85 -2.10 18.53
CA ARG A 419 -23.12 -2.80 18.84
C ARG A 419 -23.03 -3.62 20.12
N VAL A 420 -21.88 -4.23 20.40
CA VAL A 420 -21.63 -4.93 21.67
C VAL A 420 -21.61 -3.92 22.82
N LEU A 421 -20.88 -2.81 22.66
CA LEU A 421 -20.80 -1.73 23.65
C LEU A 421 -22.17 -1.12 23.96
N ALA A 422 -23.00 -0.89 22.95
CA ALA A 422 -24.36 -0.39 23.14
C ALA A 422 -25.26 -1.36 23.94
N ARG A 423 -25.01 -2.67 23.86
CA ARG A 423 -25.73 -3.67 24.67
C ARG A 423 -25.18 -3.84 26.09
N LEU A 424 -23.96 -3.37 26.33
CA LEU A 424 -23.34 -3.29 27.65
C LEU A 424 -23.59 -1.92 28.32
N ASP A 425 -24.43 -1.06 27.72
CA ASP A 425 -24.65 0.33 28.14
C ASP A 425 -23.34 1.14 28.28
N ALA A 426 -22.34 0.80 27.47
CA ALA A 426 -20.97 1.34 27.55
C ALA A 426 -20.57 2.21 26.33
N GLY A 427 -21.49 2.45 25.39
CA GLY A 427 -21.23 3.29 24.23
C GLY A 427 -22.40 3.34 23.24
N GLU A 428 -22.23 4.12 22.17
CA GLU A 428 -23.21 4.26 21.09
C GLU A 428 -22.81 3.45 19.85
N VAL A 429 -23.79 3.15 18.99
CA VAL A 429 -23.56 2.42 17.73
C VAL A 429 -22.88 3.34 16.70
N ILE A 430 -21.76 2.87 16.15
CA ILE A 430 -20.97 3.59 15.15
C ILE A 430 -21.21 2.99 13.76
N GLY A 431 -21.67 3.81 12.82
CA GLY A 431 -22.04 3.38 11.46
C GLY A 431 -20.97 3.58 10.39
N THR A 432 -20.02 4.50 10.59
CA THR A 432 -19.05 4.91 9.56
C THR A 432 -17.64 5.01 10.14
N ALA A 433 -16.61 4.89 9.28
CA ALA A 433 -15.22 5.09 9.71
C ALA A 433 -14.99 6.53 10.21
N GLY A 434 -15.61 7.52 9.56
CA GLY A 434 -15.53 8.91 10.01
C GLY A 434 -16.08 9.14 11.43
N ALA A 435 -17.18 8.47 11.80
CA ALA A 435 -17.71 8.51 13.15
C ALA A 435 -16.80 7.77 14.15
N ALA A 436 -16.20 6.63 13.74
CA ALA A 436 -15.22 5.93 14.56
C ALA A 436 -13.98 6.80 14.83
N PHE A 437 -13.46 7.45 13.79
CA PHE A 437 -12.32 8.36 13.90
C PHE A 437 -12.66 9.59 14.73
N ALA A 438 -13.85 10.17 14.59
CA ALA A 438 -14.29 11.30 15.40
C ALA A 438 -14.37 10.95 16.90
N ALA A 439 -14.87 9.75 17.22
CA ALA A 439 -14.89 9.25 18.60
C ALA A 439 -13.46 9.05 19.14
N LEU A 440 -12.57 8.45 18.34
CA LEU A 440 -11.14 8.33 18.67
C LEU A 440 -10.48 9.71 18.92
N ALA A 441 -10.70 10.68 18.03
CA ALA A 441 -10.11 12.01 18.13
C ALA A 441 -10.65 12.83 19.31
N ALA A 442 -11.85 12.51 19.81
CA ALA A 442 -12.42 13.12 21.00
C ALA A 442 -11.80 12.59 22.30
N GLU A 443 -11.37 11.32 22.31
CA GLU A 443 -10.82 10.66 23.51
C GLU A 443 -9.29 10.73 23.59
N TYR A 444 -8.61 10.71 22.45
CA TYR A 444 -7.14 10.71 22.37
C TYR A 444 -6.60 12.07 21.94
N GLY A 445 -5.97 12.77 22.87
CA GLY A 445 -5.51 14.16 22.70
C GLY A 445 -4.50 14.36 21.56
N GLU A 446 -3.77 13.31 21.18
CA GLU A 446 -2.83 13.31 20.06
C GLU A 446 -3.56 13.45 18.71
N TYR A 447 -4.80 12.98 18.62
CA TYR A 447 -5.63 13.12 17.42
C TYR A 447 -6.52 14.37 17.46
N ALA A 448 -6.41 15.19 18.52
CA ALA A 448 -7.24 16.38 18.69
C ALA A 448 -7.08 17.37 17.52
N GLY A 449 -8.21 17.87 17.03
CA GLY A 449 -8.26 18.81 15.90
C GLY A 449 -8.21 18.15 14.51
N LEU A 450 -8.00 16.84 14.44
CA LEU A 450 -8.12 16.09 13.18
C LEU A 450 -9.59 15.70 12.93
N SER A 451 -9.99 15.72 11.66
CA SER A 451 -11.26 15.16 11.19
C SER A 451 -11.01 14.18 10.07
N TYR A 452 -11.88 13.19 9.90
CA TYR A 452 -11.71 12.13 8.91
C TYR A 452 -11.62 12.68 7.47
N GLU A 453 -12.39 13.72 7.17
CA GLU A 453 -12.33 14.46 5.90
C GLU A 453 -11.11 15.39 5.85
N GLY A 454 -10.76 16.03 6.97
CA GLY A 454 -9.65 16.99 7.07
C GLY A 454 -8.26 16.38 6.95
N ILE A 455 -8.10 15.08 7.18
CA ILE A 455 -6.85 14.33 6.90
C ILE A 455 -6.44 14.47 5.43
N GLY A 456 -7.43 14.56 4.52
CA GLY A 456 -7.19 14.75 3.09
C GLY A 456 -6.42 13.59 2.44
N GLN A 457 -5.87 13.86 1.26
CA GLN A 457 -5.15 12.86 0.45
C GLN A 457 -3.67 12.70 0.85
N ASN A 458 -3.09 13.68 1.55
CA ASN A 458 -1.67 13.68 1.92
C ASN A 458 -1.44 13.29 3.39
N GLY A 459 -2.51 13.10 4.16
CA GLY A 459 -2.43 12.85 5.59
C GLY A 459 -2.20 14.12 6.41
N ALA A 460 -2.39 13.99 7.72
CA ALA A 460 -2.21 15.05 8.71
C ALA A 460 -1.39 14.55 9.91
N MET A 461 -0.60 15.42 10.52
CA MET A 461 0.22 15.07 11.69
C MET A 461 -0.65 15.02 12.95
N VAL A 462 -0.38 14.04 13.83
CA VAL A 462 -0.87 14.09 15.22
C VAL A 462 -0.25 15.25 15.99
N ALA A 463 -0.92 15.72 17.04
CA ALA A 463 -0.42 16.77 17.91
C ALA A 463 0.90 16.36 18.57
N GLY A 464 1.87 17.28 18.61
CA GLY A 464 3.18 17.05 19.23
C GLY A 464 4.18 16.27 18.37
N ALA A 465 3.81 15.79 17.18
CA ALA A 465 4.75 15.21 16.24
C ALA A 465 5.53 16.33 15.51
N ALA A 466 6.85 16.26 15.55
CA ALA A 466 7.69 17.14 14.73
C ALA A 466 7.63 16.67 13.28
N SER A 467 7.22 17.56 12.36
CA SER A 467 7.41 17.32 10.93
C SER A 467 8.91 17.30 10.65
N SER A 468 9.43 16.14 10.25
CA SER A 468 10.68 16.03 9.51
C SER A 468 10.51 16.83 8.23
N ALA A 469 11.24 17.94 8.14
CA ALA A 469 11.38 18.88 7.02
C ALA A 469 10.60 18.55 5.73
N THR A 470 9.76 19.50 5.31
CA THR A 470 9.19 19.60 3.95
C THR A 470 10.23 19.26 2.90
N VAL A 471 9.94 18.25 2.09
CA VAL A 471 10.79 17.81 0.98
C VAL A 471 10.85 18.94 -0.05
N ALA A 472 12.07 19.44 -0.33
CA ALA A 472 12.29 20.30 -1.49
C ALA A 472 12.04 19.49 -2.78
N PRO A 473 11.38 20.09 -3.79
CA PRO A 473 10.91 19.38 -4.98
C PRO A 473 12.00 18.71 -5.82
#